data_AF-A0A7C4ST88-F1
#
_entry.id   AF-A0A7C4ST88-F1
#
_cell.length_a   1.000
_cell.length_b   1.000
_cell.length_c   1.000
_cell.angle_alpha   90.00
_cell.angle_beta   90.00
_cell.angle_gamma   90.00
#
_symmetry.space_group_name_H-M   'P 1'
#
loop_
_entity.id
_entity.type
_entity.pdbx_description
1 polymer ?
#
loop_
_entity_poly.entity_id
_entity_poly.type
_entity_poly.pdbx_seq_one_letter_code
_entity_poly.pdbx_strand_id
1 'polypeptide(L)'
;MGTTYYSPLTFTHEEKYDDKPREDIISLVPEDCRRILEIGCGTGATGSALKTRLPGIYYVGLEIDDRAVEIAETRLDRVLKVDLGKINRLSFPLKPESFDLLIAADVLEHLYDPWQVLYVLRGFLKAKGKALLSIPNTQNIYLIAHLVMGHWTYQKYGLLDATHIRFLPGRR
;
A
#
# COMPACT_ATOMS: atom_id res chain seq x y z
N MET A 1 25.86 1.05 34.95
CA MET A 1 25.20 0.13 34.00
C MET A 1 24.86 0.94 32.77
N GLY A 2 25.55 0.72 31.65
CA GLY A 2 25.23 1.40 30.40
C GLY A 2 23.89 0.89 29.89
N THR A 3 22.89 1.76 29.81
CA THR A 3 21.63 1.43 29.12
C THR A 3 21.93 1.44 27.63
N THR A 4 22.16 0.26 27.05
CA THR A 4 22.27 0.10 25.60
C THR A 4 20.95 0.54 24.98
N TYR A 5 20.94 1.67 24.26
CA TYR A 5 19.77 2.14 23.54
C TYR A 5 19.50 1.21 22.34
N TYR A 6 18.35 0.56 22.34
CA TYR A 6 17.89 -0.27 21.22
C TYR A 6 16.86 0.53 20.42
N SER A 7 17.18 0.85 19.18
CA SER A 7 16.23 1.48 18.26
C SER A 7 15.50 0.39 17.47
N PRO A 8 14.17 0.28 17.54
CA PRO A 8 13.43 -0.63 16.66
C PRO A 8 13.57 -0.22 15.19
N LEU A 9 13.98 1.01 14.88
CA LEU A 9 14.22 1.48 13.51
C LEU A 9 15.44 0.84 12.84
N THR A 10 16.19 -0.03 13.53
CA THR A 10 17.24 -0.85 12.88
C THR A 10 16.67 -2.01 12.07
N PHE A 11 15.36 -2.30 12.20
CA PHE A 11 14.70 -3.23 11.27
C PHE A 11 14.58 -2.56 9.91
N THR A 12 15.59 -2.75 9.06
CA THR A 12 15.45 -2.52 7.63
C THR A 12 14.76 -3.75 7.04
N HIS A 13 13.81 -3.51 6.15
CA HIS A 13 13.32 -4.51 5.22
C HIS A 13 14.47 -4.91 4.28
N GLU A 14 15.42 -5.72 4.75
CA GLU A 14 16.29 -6.53 3.88
C GLU A 14 15.40 -7.62 3.27
N GLU A 15 14.67 -7.23 2.22
CA GLU A 15 13.43 -7.87 1.81
C GLU A 15 13.62 -9.05 0.86
N LYS A 16 13.08 -10.21 1.26
CA LYS A 16 12.32 -11.01 0.30
C LYS A 16 10.99 -10.27 0.11
N TYR A 17 10.77 -9.67 -1.05
CA TYR A 17 9.42 -9.29 -1.47
C TYR A 17 8.52 -10.52 -1.29
N ASP A 18 7.44 -10.38 -0.51
CA ASP A 18 6.45 -11.45 -0.43
C ASP A 18 5.75 -11.49 -1.79
N ASP A 19 6.22 -12.37 -2.67
CA ASP A 19 5.72 -12.54 -4.02
C ASP A 19 4.40 -13.32 -4.03
N LYS A 20 3.48 -12.92 -3.14
CA LYS A 20 2.19 -13.55 -2.94
C LYS A 20 1.08 -12.56 -3.26
N PRO A 21 0.11 -12.96 -4.08
CA PRO A 21 -1.07 -12.14 -4.34
C PRO A 21 -1.89 -11.95 -3.06
N ARG A 22 -2.45 -10.76 -2.90
CA ARG A 22 -3.37 -10.42 -1.81
C ARG A 22 -4.79 -10.89 -2.13
N GLU A 23 -5.07 -12.16 -1.84
CA GLU A 23 -6.36 -12.80 -2.12
C GLU A 23 -7.55 -12.09 -1.46
N ASP A 24 -7.34 -11.52 -0.27
CA ASP A 24 -8.31 -10.69 0.44
C ASP A 24 -8.69 -9.45 -0.38
N ILE A 25 -7.70 -8.75 -0.93
CA ILE A 25 -7.90 -7.59 -1.81
C ILE A 25 -8.55 -8.01 -3.13
N ILE A 26 -8.04 -9.08 -3.74
CA ILE A 26 -8.55 -9.61 -5.01
C ILE A 26 -10.04 -9.87 -4.89
N SER A 27 -10.49 -10.58 -3.86
CA SER A 27 -11.89 -10.95 -3.66
C SER A 27 -12.86 -9.76 -3.63
N LEU A 28 -12.38 -8.57 -3.25
CA LEU A 28 -13.17 -7.34 -3.12
C LEU A 28 -13.18 -6.49 -4.41
N VAL A 29 -12.37 -6.81 -5.41
CA VAL A 29 -12.34 -6.08 -6.69
C VAL A 29 -13.65 -6.33 -7.49
N PRO A 30 -14.39 -5.28 -7.89
CA PRO A 30 -15.59 -5.40 -8.71
C PRO A 30 -15.30 -6.02 -10.09
N GLU A 31 -16.21 -6.86 -10.59
CA GLU A 31 -16.05 -7.55 -11.88
C GLU A 31 -16.11 -6.62 -13.10
N ASP A 32 -16.77 -5.47 -12.96
CA ASP A 32 -16.89 -4.45 -14.01
C ASP A 32 -15.69 -3.49 -14.06
N CYS A 33 -14.71 -3.66 -13.16
CA CYS A 33 -13.51 -2.84 -13.11
C CYS A 33 -12.64 -3.07 -14.36
N ARG A 34 -12.19 -1.98 -15.02
CA ARG A 34 -11.37 -2.06 -16.23
C ARG A 34 -9.99 -1.43 -16.08
N ARG A 35 -9.85 -0.42 -15.23
CA ARG A 35 -8.60 0.32 -15.04
C ARG A 35 -8.28 0.44 -13.56
N ILE A 36 -7.19 -0.20 -13.14
CA ILE A 36 -6.74 -0.26 -11.74
C ILE A 36 -5.43 0.50 -11.58
N LEU A 37 -5.36 1.31 -10.53
CA LEU A 37 -4.13 1.92 -10.03
C LEU A 37 -3.82 1.32 -8.66
N GLU A 38 -2.67 0.69 -8.49
CA GLU A 38 -2.21 0.16 -7.21
C GLU A 38 -1.03 0.96 -6.68
N ILE A 39 -1.12 1.37 -5.42
CA ILE A 39 -0.04 2.02 -4.68
C ILE A 39 0.72 0.93 -3.92
N GLY A 40 2.05 0.92 -4.02
CA GLY A 40 2.90 -0.11 -3.40
C GLY A 40 2.64 -1.47 -4.03
N CYS A 41 2.78 -1.56 -5.36
CA CYS A 41 2.44 -2.81 -6.07
C CYS A 41 3.46 -3.94 -5.83
N GLY A 42 4.59 -3.66 -5.19
CA GLY A 42 5.67 -4.62 -4.98
C GLY A 42 6.09 -5.24 -6.31
N THR A 43 6.27 -6.56 -6.32
CA THR A 43 6.59 -7.35 -7.52
C THR A 43 5.40 -7.52 -8.48
N GLY A 44 4.25 -6.91 -8.23
CA GLY A 44 3.06 -7.00 -9.09
C GLY A 44 2.30 -8.33 -8.99
N ALA A 45 2.48 -9.11 -7.92
CA ALA A 45 1.81 -10.40 -7.72
C ALA A 45 0.27 -10.27 -7.73
N THR A 46 -0.27 -9.31 -6.97
CA THR A 46 -1.72 -9.03 -6.90
C THR A 46 -2.28 -8.61 -8.26
N GLY A 47 -1.61 -7.69 -8.95
CA GLY A 47 -2.03 -7.25 -10.28
C GLY A 47 -2.00 -8.38 -11.33
N SER A 48 -0.98 -9.24 -11.30
CA SER A 48 -0.89 -10.42 -12.16
C SER A 48 -2.06 -11.40 -11.95
N ALA A 49 -2.39 -11.69 -10.69
CA ALA A 49 -3.52 -12.53 -10.33
C ALA A 49 -4.85 -11.90 -10.77
N LEU A 50 -5.03 -10.58 -10.57
CA LEU A 50 -6.22 -9.86 -11.05
C LEU A 50 -6.37 -9.89 -12.56
N LYS A 51 -5.28 -9.78 -13.32
CA LYS A 51 -5.32 -9.87 -14.79
C LYS A 51 -5.76 -11.26 -15.27
N THR A 52 -5.41 -12.31 -14.52
CA THR A 52 -5.89 -13.67 -14.78
C THR A 52 -7.39 -13.79 -14.51
N ARG A 53 -7.87 -13.23 -13.39
CA ARG A 53 -9.29 -13.28 -12.99
C ARG A 53 -10.18 -12.38 -13.85
N LEU A 54 -9.69 -11.21 -14.24
CA LEU A 54 -10.40 -10.20 -15.02
C LEU A 54 -9.64 -9.93 -16.32
N PRO A 55 -9.84 -10.76 -17.36
CA PRO A 55 -9.16 -10.57 -18.64
C PRO A 55 -9.45 -9.18 -19.23
N GLY A 56 -8.41 -8.52 -19.73
CA GLY A 56 -8.52 -7.22 -20.41
C GLY A 56 -8.54 -5.99 -19.50
N ILE A 57 -8.33 -6.14 -18.19
CA ILE A 57 -8.07 -4.98 -17.33
C ILE A 57 -6.72 -4.34 -17.70
N TYR A 58 -6.64 -3.02 -17.53
CA TYR A 58 -5.41 -2.25 -17.60
C TYR A 58 -4.95 -1.90 -16.20
N TYR A 59 -3.78 -2.42 -15.82
CA TYR A 59 -3.26 -2.35 -14.46
C TYR A 59 -1.99 -1.50 -14.40
N VAL A 60 -2.02 -0.48 -13.53
CA VAL A 60 -0.87 0.41 -13.29
C VAL A 60 -0.41 0.26 -11.85
N GLY A 61 0.86 -0.07 -11.64
CA GLY A 61 1.49 -0.13 -10.33
C GLY A 61 2.37 1.09 -10.04
N LEU A 62 2.34 1.59 -8.81
CA LEU A 62 3.31 2.55 -8.27
C LEU A 62 4.18 1.83 -7.25
N GLU A 63 5.50 1.92 -7.40
CA GLU A 63 6.46 1.26 -6.50
C GLU A 63 7.72 2.13 -6.37
N ILE A 64 8.37 2.12 -5.21
CA ILE A 64 9.58 2.90 -4.96
C ILE A 64 10.85 2.06 -5.16
N ASP A 65 10.80 0.76 -4.87
CA ASP A 65 11.95 -0.13 -4.97
C ASP A 65 12.27 -0.54 -6.40
N ASP A 66 13.56 -0.43 -6.78
CA ASP A 66 14.03 -0.73 -8.11
C ASP A 66 13.85 -2.19 -8.52
N ARG A 67 14.15 -3.14 -7.62
CA ARG A 67 14.05 -4.58 -7.94
C ARG A 67 12.60 -5.02 -8.08
N ALA A 68 11.73 -4.51 -7.22
CA ALA A 68 10.30 -4.75 -7.29
C ALA A 68 9.71 -4.20 -8.59
N VAL A 69 10.09 -2.97 -8.98
CA VAL A 69 9.71 -2.35 -10.26
C VAL A 69 10.10 -3.23 -11.44
N GLU A 70 11.37 -3.66 -11.51
CA GLU A 70 11.87 -4.53 -12.59
C GLU A 70 11.02 -5.81 -12.75
N ILE A 71 10.66 -6.44 -11.63
CA ILE A 71 9.82 -7.65 -11.66
C ILE A 71 8.38 -7.30 -12.06
N ALA A 72 7.80 -6.25 -11.50
CA ALA A 72 6.42 -5.84 -11.76
C ALA A 72 6.21 -5.43 -13.23
N GLU A 73 7.21 -4.84 -13.88
CA GLU A 73 7.17 -4.48 -15.32
C GLU A 73 6.97 -5.72 -16.22
N THR A 74 7.36 -6.91 -15.76
CA THR A 74 7.13 -8.16 -16.50
C THR A 74 5.69 -8.69 -16.37
N ARG A 75 4.87 -8.11 -15.47
CA ARG A 75 3.55 -8.63 -15.08
C ARG A 75 2.41 -7.64 -15.31
N LEU A 76 2.67 -6.34 -15.12
CA LEU A 76 1.66 -5.28 -15.17
C LEU A 76 1.69 -4.55 -16.52
N ASP A 77 0.63 -3.80 -16.84
CA ASP A 77 0.59 -3.05 -18.12
C ASP A 77 1.46 -1.80 -18.08
N ARG A 78 1.68 -1.26 -16.88
CA ARG A 78 2.59 -0.15 -16.64
C ARG A 78 3.02 -0.14 -15.18
N VAL A 79 4.28 0.16 -14.93
CA VAL A 79 4.80 0.45 -13.60
C VAL A 79 5.41 1.84 -13.61
N LEU A 80 5.23 2.58 -12.53
CA LEU A 80 5.87 3.87 -12.33
C LEU A 80 6.71 3.80 -11.05
N LYS A 81 8.03 3.98 -11.20
CA LYS A 81 8.90 4.20 -10.05
C LYS A 81 8.57 5.55 -9.40
N VAL A 82 8.04 5.55 -8.18
CA VAL A 82 7.52 6.75 -7.53
C VAL A 82 7.82 6.76 -6.03
N ASP A 83 8.45 7.84 -5.57
CA ASP A 83 8.45 8.22 -4.17
C ASP A 83 7.15 8.98 -3.84
N LEU A 84 6.22 8.30 -3.17
CA LEU A 84 4.91 8.87 -2.83
C LEU A 84 5.02 10.10 -1.92
N GLY A 85 6.09 10.23 -1.14
CA GLY A 85 6.34 11.41 -0.31
C GLY A 85 6.63 12.68 -1.13
N LYS A 86 6.92 12.54 -2.43
CA LYS A 86 7.24 13.63 -3.36
C LYS A 86 6.24 13.76 -4.50
N ILE A 87 5.08 13.09 -4.41
CA ILE A 87 4.10 13.08 -5.47
C ILE A 87 3.47 14.45 -5.70
N ASN A 88 3.36 14.86 -6.96
CA ASN A 88 2.68 16.07 -7.39
C ASN A 88 1.74 15.77 -8.55
N ARG A 89 0.45 16.15 -8.41
CA ARG A 89 -0.59 15.88 -9.41
C ARG A 89 -0.29 16.48 -10.79
N LEU A 90 0.30 17.68 -10.85
CA LEU A 90 0.51 18.41 -12.11
C LEU A 90 1.58 17.77 -13.00
N SER A 91 2.54 17.08 -12.40
CA SER A 91 3.65 16.43 -13.10
C SER A 91 3.51 14.91 -13.16
N PHE A 92 2.45 14.34 -12.60
CA PHE A 92 2.30 12.90 -12.55
C PHE A 92 1.89 12.34 -13.92
N PRO A 93 2.57 11.31 -14.44
CA PRO A 93 2.39 10.86 -15.83
C PRO A 93 1.17 9.95 -16.01
N LEU A 94 0.06 10.27 -15.35
CA LEU A 94 -1.22 9.58 -15.42
C LEU A 94 -2.31 10.53 -15.94
N LYS A 95 -3.24 9.97 -16.70
CA LYS A 95 -4.41 10.71 -17.18
C LYS A 95 -5.37 10.94 -16.00
N PRO A 96 -5.82 12.19 -15.73
CA PRO A 96 -6.86 12.46 -14.75
C PRO A 96 -8.14 11.66 -15.03
N GLU A 97 -8.90 11.37 -13.98
CA GLU A 97 -10.22 10.71 -14.08
C GLU A 97 -10.25 9.46 -14.98
N SER A 98 -9.23 8.61 -14.90
CA SER A 98 -9.06 7.47 -15.81
C SER A 98 -9.12 6.10 -15.16
N PHE A 99 -9.10 6.01 -13.83
CA PHE A 99 -9.12 4.74 -13.10
C PHE A 99 -10.49 4.47 -12.46
N ASP A 100 -10.92 3.21 -12.53
CA ASP A 100 -12.13 2.70 -11.87
C ASP A 100 -11.87 2.39 -10.40
N LEU A 101 -10.66 1.94 -10.09
CA LEU A 101 -10.27 1.50 -8.76
C LEU A 101 -8.84 1.95 -8.43
N LEU A 102 -8.69 2.52 -7.23
CA LEU A 102 -7.41 2.76 -6.57
C LEU A 102 -7.25 1.71 -5.47
N ILE A 103 -6.15 0.97 -5.45
CA ILE A 103 -5.80 0.00 -4.42
C ILE A 103 -4.63 0.56 -3.61
N ALA A 104 -4.72 0.49 -2.28
CA ALA A 104 -3.58 0.70 -1.39
C ALA A 104 -3.66 -0.35 -0.29
N ALA A 105 -2.79 -1.35 -0.34
CA ALA A 105 -2.79 -2.44 0.62
C ALA A 105 -1.54 -2.36 1.49
N ASP A 106 -1.73 -1.98 2.76
CA ASP A 106 -0.66 -1.87 3.76
C ASP A 106 0.47 -0.91 3.32
N VAL A 107 0.06 0.31 2.93
CA VAL A 107 0.96 1.39 2.46
C VAL A 107 0.81 2.65 3.29
N LEU A 108 -0.42 3.04 3.65
CA LEU A 108 -0.69 4.37 4.20
C LEU A 108 -0.06 4.59 5.58
N GLU A 109 0.13 3.52 6.34
CA GLU A 109 0.75 3.48 7.65
C GLU A 109 2.26 3.75 7.62
N HIS A 110 2.91 3.55 6.47
CA HIS A 110 4.33 3.81 6.23
C HIS A 110 4.60 5.24 5.71
N LEU A 111 3.55 5.98 5.34
CA LEU A 111 3.68 7.33 4.78
C LEU A 111 3.70 8.42 5.85
N TYR A 112 4.51 9.45 5.63
CA TYR A 112 4.49 10.62 6.52
C TYR A 112 3.20 11.45 6.35
N ASP A 113 2.74 11.67 5.12
CA ASP A 113 1.47 12.37 4.85
C ASP A 113 0.58 11.55 3.92
N PRO A 114 -0.08 10.48 4.43
CA PRO A 114 -0.96 9.66 3.60
C PRO A 114 -2.16 10.45 3.07
N TRP A 115 -2.60 11.50 3.76
CA TRP A 115 -3.73 12.31 3.32
C TRP A 115 -3.42 13.11 2.06
N GLN A 116 -2.23 13.71 1.99
CA GLN A 116 -1.77 14.41 0.78
C GLN A 116 -1.64 13.45 -0.40
N VAL A 117 -1.11 12.24 -0.18
CA VAL A 117 -1.00 11.21 -1.22
C VAL A 117 -2.39 10.81 -1.74
N LEU A 118 -3.33 10.52 -0.83
CA LEU A 118 -4.71 10.20 -1.21
C LEU A 118 -5.39 11.37 -1.93
N TYR A 119 -5.17 12.61 -1.50
CA TYR A 119 -5.71 13.81 -2.14
C TYR A 119 -5.23 13.94 -3.59
N VAL A 120 -3.94 13.72 -3.84
CA VAL A 120 -3.37 13.73 -5.19
C VAL A 120 -3.94 12.59 -6.03
N LEU A 121 -3.92 11.36 -5.51
CA LEU A 121 -4.28 10.17 -6.26
C LEU A 121 -5.77 10.08 -6.56
N ARG A 122 -6.62 10.66 -5.71
CA ARG A 122 -8.05 10.84 -5.98
C ARG A 122 -8.30 11.54 -7.32
N GLY A 123 -7.42 12.46 -7.75
CA GLY A 123 -7.55 13.16 -9.03
C GLY A 123 -7.46 12.26 -10.27
N PHE A 124 -6.94 11.03 -10.13
CA PHE A 124 -6.87 10.06 -11.22
C PHE A 124 -8.05 9.07 -11.23
N LEU A 125 -8.85 9.03 -10.16
CA LEU A 125 -10.09 8.25 -10.12
C LEU A 125 -11.18 8.93 -10.96
N LYS A 126 -11.94 8.13 -11.71
CA LYS A 126 -13.17 8.57 -12.36
C LYS A 126 -14.17 9.09 -11.32
N ALA A 127 -15.18 9.83 -11.74
CA ALA A 127 -16.23 10.35 -10.86
C ALA A 127 -16.95 9.27 -10.02
N LYS A 128 -17.09 8.04 -10.56
CA LYS A 128 -17.63 6.86 -9.85
C LYS A 128 -16.55 5.86 -9.41
N GLY A 129 -15.28 6.24 -9.53
CA GLY A 129 -14.15 5.42 -9.14
C GLY A 129 -14.14 5.17 -7.63
N LYS A 130 -13.67 4.00 -7.23
CA LYS A 130 -13.60 3.58 -5.83
C LYS A 130 -12.16 3.52 -5.35
N ALA A 131 -11.99 3.56 -4.03
CA ALA A 131 -10.73 3.23 -3.38
C ALA A 131 -10.93 1.99 -2.51
N LEU A 132 -10.01 1.03 -2.61
CA LEU A 132 -9.92 -0.16 -1.79
C LEU A 132 -8.64 -0.04 -0.95
N LEU A 133 -8.81 0.11 0.36
CA LEU A 133 -7.72 0.39 1.29
C LEU A 133 -7.65 -0.72 2.34
N SER A 134 -6.51 -1.40 2.47
CA SER A 134 -6.18 -2.23 3.64
C SER A 134 -5.33 -1.40 4.59
N ILE A 135 -5.76 -1.32 5.85
CA ILE A 135 -5.12 -0.47 6.86
C ILE A 135 -5.10 -1.23 8.20
N PRO A 136 -3.95 -1.31 8.89
CA PRO A 136 -3.87 -1.86 10.25
C PRO A 136 -4.80 -1.10 11.21
N ASN A 137 -5.70 -1.84 11.85
CA ASN A 137 -6.66 -1.25 12.80
C ASN A 137 -6.04 -1.12 14.20
N THR A 138 -5.81 0.11 14.65
CA THR A 138 -5.25 0.35 15.99
C THR A 138 -6.23 0.11 17.15
N GLN A 139 -7.51 -0.11 16.84
CA GLN A 139 -8.50 -0.59 17.81
C GLN A 139 -8.47 -2.12 17.99
N ASN A 140 -7.45 -2.81 17.46
CA ASN A 140 -7.29 -4.24 17.70
C ASN A 140 -7.21 -4.54 19.22
N ILE A 141 -8.01 -5.50 19.68
CA ILE A 141 -8.13 -5.80 21.12
C ILE A 141 -6.81 -6.21 21.76
N TYR A 142 -5.93 -6.92 21.03
CA TYR A 142 -4.60 -7.26 21.52
C TYR A 142 -3.75 -6.02 21.72
N LEU A 143 -3.77 -5.09 20.77
CA LEU A 143 -3.03 -3.84 20.88
C LEU A 143 -3.54 -2.97 22.05
N ILE A 144 -4.86 -2.86 22.20
CA ILE A 144 -5.48 -2.11 23.31
C ILE A 144 -5.09 -2.74 24.65
N ALA A 145 -5.18 -4.07 24.80
CA ALA A 145 -4.83 -4.75 26.03
C ALA A 145 -3.34 -4.54 26.39
N HIS A 146 -2.44 -4.63 25.42
CA HIS A 146 -1.02 -4.35 25.62
C HIS A 146 -0.77 -2.90 26.02
N LEU A 147 -1.42 -1.94 25.37
CA LEU A 147 -1.32 -0.53 25.73
C LEU A 147 -1.75 -0.27 27.18
N VAL A 148 -2.86 -0.87 27.63
CA VAL A 148 -3.33 -0.75 29.03
C VAL A 148 -2.32 -1.32 30.02
N MET A 149 -1.60 -2.38 29.64
CA MET A 149 -0.49 -2.94 30.42
C MET A 149 0.80 -2.10 30.36
N GLY A 150 0.81 -0.97 29.65
CA GLY A 150 1.98 -0.12 29.46
C GLY A 150 2.94 -0.60 28.36
N HIS A 151 2.50 -1.53 27.50
CA HIS A 151 3.32 -2.10 26.43
C HIS A 151 2.97 -1.46 25.08
N TRP A 152 3.91 -0.69 24.53
CA TRP A 152 3.87 -0.19 23.15
C TRP A 152 5.22 -0.47 22.48
N THR A 153 5.41 -1.72 22.07
CA THR A 153 6.70 -2.21 21.58
C THR A 153 6.63 -2.46 20.08
N TYR A 154 7.41 -1.68 19.32
CA TYR A 154 7.60 -1.90 17.90
C TYR A 154 8.23 -3.27 17.61
N GLN A 155 7.81 -3.91 16.54
CA GLN A 155 8.21 -5.25 16.11
C GLN A 155 8.68 -5.24 14.67
N LYS A 156 9.26 -6.35 14.21
CA LYS A 156 9.69 -6.50 12.82
C LYS A 156 8.51 -6.57 11.82
N TYR A 157 7.36 -7.07 12.26
CA TYR A 157 6.15 -7.24 11.46
C TYR A 157 4.90 -7.04 12.33
N GLY A 158 3.75 -6.73 11.71
CA GLY A 158 2.45 -6.72 12.38
C GLY A 158 1.93 -5.32 12.70
N LEU A 159 0.99 -5.20 13.65
CA LEU A 159 0.29 -3.94 13.92
C LEU A 159 1.20 -2.79 14.36
N LEU A 160 2.26 -3.12 15.13
CA LEU A 160 3.32 -2.19 15.53
C LEU A 160 4.61 -2.51 14.76
N ASP A 161 4.53 -2.78 13.46
CA ASP A 161 5.71 -2.83 12.62
C ASP A 161 6.58 -1.57 12.83
N ALA A 162 7.88 -1.74 12.93
CA ALA A 162 8.84 -0.66 13.19
C ALA A 162 8.84 0.42 12.10
N THR A 163 8.32 0.11 10.91
CA THR A 163 8.16 1.06 9.82
C THR A 163 6.79 1.75 9.80
N HIS A 164 5.85 1.35 10.66
CA HIS A 164 4.57 2.06 10.83
C HIS A 164 4.78 3.37 11.59
N ILE A 165 4.57 4.48 10.88
CA ILE A 165 4.67 5.84 11.42
C ILE A 165 3.30 6.54 11.50
N ARG A 166 2.23 5.89 11.03
CA ARG A 166 0.84 6.34 11.18
C ARG A 166 -0.02 5.20 11.72
N PHE A 167 -0.88 5.55 12.68
CA PHE A 167 -1.75 4.62 13.39
C PHE A 167 -3.20 5.06 13.20
N LEU A 168 -3.99 4.25 12.49
CA LEU A 168 -5.35 4.59 12.13
C LEU A 168 -6.37 3.71 12.88
N PRO A 169 -7.34 4.31 13.59
CA PRO A 169 -8.43 3.57 14.18
C PRO A 169 -9.41 3.12 13.07
N GLY A 170 -10.03 1.95 13.25
CA GLY A 170 -11.14 1.53 12.40
C GLY A 170 -12.27 2.57 12.37
N ARG A 171 -12.82 2.83 11.18
CA ARG A 171 -14.06 3.62 11.07
C ARG A 171 -15.27 2.73 11.30
N ARG A 172 -16.29 3.27 11.96
CA ARG A 172 -17.67 2.76 11.89
C ARG A 172 -18.31 3.26 10.60
#